data_AF-W1J0L2-F1
#
_entry.id   AF-W1J0L2-F1
#
_cell.length_a   1.000
_cell.length_b   1.000
_cell.length_c   1.000
_cell.angle_alpha   90.00
_cell.angle_beta   90.00
_cell.angle_gamma   90.00
#
_symmetry.space_group_name_H-M   'P 1'
#
loop_
_entity.id
_entity.type
_entity.pdbx_description
1 polymer ?
#
loop_
_entity_poly.entity_id
_entity_poly.type
_entity_poly.pdbx_seq_one_letter_code
_entity_poly.pdbx_strand_id
1 'polypeptide(L)'
;MGTSQSSTGPGGGSPLVPPWADDQPQQPLPPPQERRFAPFRESLGNAVSNGNRADFRKAIGHYARKASGGSSSAARRLGSVTQAGGGLFGALAGVPPAPGEPSIDLGSLAGLPCEMAISAIAQALTSQDGDSEKICAAMNHALVEALDGVAIFDPQQITDGVIVDTMICYLAESIFLQMVMDSNKAWNKADTPSKAIHAETELRELIKVVVDKHMAPKLVGNIRTFSKNQMVKIERQVIIEAWQEWEAYQ
;
A
#
# COMPACT_ATOMS: atom_id res chain seq x y z
N MET A 1 -1.95 22.55 16.50
CA MET A 1 -0.60 22.31 15.93
C MET A 1 0.21 21.52 16.94
N GLY A 2 0.01 20.20 17.00
CA GLY A 2 0.54 19.34 18.07
C GLY A 2 0.99 17.98 17.55
N THR A 3 2.26 17.68 17.81
CA THR A 3 2.89 16.36 17.98
C THR A 3 2.72 15.29 16.89
N SER A 4 3.56 15.34 15.84
CA SER A 4 3.83 14.17 14.98
C SER A 4 5.30 13.73 14.98
N GLN A 5 6.10 14.19 15.96
CA GLN A 5 7.37 13.53 16.28
C GLN A 5 7.15 12.56 17.44
N SER A 6 7.22 11.24 17.19
CA SER A 6 7.90 10.26 18.08
C SER A 6 7.65 8.77 17.79
N SER A 7 7.42 8.33 16.55
CA SER A 7 7.63 6.90 16.22
C SER A 7 8.95 6.74 15.47
N THR A 8 9.95 6.12 16.10
CA THR A 8 11.25 5.79 15.47
C THR A 8 11.16 4.60 14.49
N GLY A 9 9.96 4.27 14.01
CA GLY A 9 9.68 3.03 13.31
C GLY A 9 9.99 1.79 14.17
N PRO A 10 9.72 0.59 13.65
CA PRO A 10 10.01 -0.66 14.36
C PRO A 10 11.52 -0.82 14.65
N GLY A 11 11.82 -1.35 15.84
CA GLY A 11 13.16 -1.68 16.30
C GLY A 11 13.61 -3.07 15.83
N GLY A 12 14.86 -3.44 16.15
CA GLY A 12 15.41 -4.75 15.75
C GLY A 12 14.68 -5.97 16.33
N GLY A 13 14.01 -5.82 17.48
CA GLY A 13 13.22 -6.87 18.12
C GLY A 13 11.73 -6.88 17.77
N SER A 14 11.28 -6.01 16.85
CA SER A 14 9.87 -6.00 16.43
C SER A 14 9.54 -7.26 15.62
N PRO A 15 8.33 -7.83 15.77
CA PRO A 15 7.93 -8.99 14.97
C PRO A 15 7.94 -8.65 13.47
N LEU A 16 8.16 -9.66 12.61
CA LEU A 16 8.05 -9.47 11.15
C LEU A 16 6.64 -9.07 10.74
N VAL A 17 5.66 -9.72 11.37
CA VAL A 17 4.25 -9.52 11.15
C VAL A 17 3.59 -9.26 12.50
N PRO A 18 2.97 -8.09 12.72
CA PRO A 18 2.22 -7.84 13.93
C PRO A 18 0.91 -8.67 13.94
N PRO A 19 0.36 -9.02 15.11
CA PRO A 19 -0.80 -9.93 15.21
C PRO A 19 -2.05 -9.46 14.46
N TRP A 20 -2.25 -8.14 14.33
CA TRP A 20 -3.41 -7.57 13.65
C TRP A 20 -3.31 -7.63 12.12
N ALA A 21 -2.10 -7.81 11.58
CA ALA A 21 -1.89 -7.83 10.13
C ALA A 21 -1.75 -9.24 9.57
N ASP A 22 -1.44 -10.24 10.40
CA ASP A 22 -1.14 -11.61 9.97
C ASP A 22 -2.36 -12.32 9.38
N ASP A 23 -2.34 -12.59 8.07
CA ASP A 23 -3.39 -13.36 7.39
C ASP A 23 -3.24 -14.87 7.58
N GLN A 24 -2.13 -15.34 8.16
CA GLN A 24 -1.85 -16.76 8.40
C GLN A 24 -1.27 -16.99 9.80
N PRO A 25 -1.96 -16.60 10.88
CA PRO A 25 -1.41 -16.60 12.25
C PRO A 25 -1.07 -17.99 12.78
N GLN A 26 -1.63 -19.05 12.18
CA GLN A 26 -1.35 -20.44 12.55
C GLN A 26 -0.04 -20.97 11.93
N GLN A 27 0.50 -20.29 10.92
CA GLN A 27 1.75 -20.70 10.27
C GLN A 27 2.95 -20.05 10.97
N PRO A 28 4.04 -20.80 11.22
CA PRO A 28 5.22 -20.24 11.87
C PRO A 28 5.83 -19.12 11.02
N LEU A 29 6.36 -18.09 11.68
CA LEU A 29 7.19 -17.05 11.06
C LEU A 29 8.67 -17.37 11.29
N PRO A 30 9.56 -17.05 10.34
CA PRO A 30 10.99 -17.10 10.60
C PRO A 30 11.33 -16.09 11.72
N PRO A 31 12.36 -16.39 12.55
CA PRO A 31 12.80 -15.43 13.55
C PRO A 31 13.30 -14.14 12.87
N PRO A 32 12.99 -12.95 13.42
CA PRO A 32 13.48 -11.69 12.85
C PRO A 32 15.01 -11.63 12.96
N GLN A 33 15.67 -11.23 11.87
CA GLN A 33 17.11 -11.01 11.89
C GLN A 33 17.45 -9.76 12.72
N GLU A 34 18.56 -9.80 13.44
CA GLU A 34 19.07 -8.61 14.12
C GLU A 34 19.35 -7.49 13.12
N ARG A 35 19.01 -6.25 13.51
CA ARG A 35 19.24 -5.04 12.70
C ARG A 35 18.68 -5.14 11.26
N ARG A 36 17.61 -5.91 11.03
CA ARG A 36 17.02 -6.14 9.69
C ARG A 36 16.71 -4.89 8.87
N PHE A 37 16.37 -3.78 9.54
CA PHE A 37 16.08 -2.50 8.90
C PHE A 37 17.33 -1.67 8.56
N ALA A 38 18.49 -1.96 9.17
CA ALA A 38 19.67 -1.10 9.02
C ALA A 38 20.13 -0.95 7.56
N PRO A 39 20.27 -2.03 6.75
CA PRO A 39 20.71 -1.90 5.37
C PRO A 39 19.73 -1.12 4.48
N PHE A 40 18.43 -1.29 4.73
CA PHE A 40 17.37 -0.52 4.06
C PHE A 40 17.47 0.96 4.41
N ARG A 41 17.50 1.30 5.70
CA ARG A 41 17.55 2.69 6.18
C ARG A 41 18.82 3.43 5.73
N GLU A 42 19.95 2.73 5.70
CA GLU A 42 21.21 3.27 5.20
C GLU A 42 21.15 3.58 3.70
N SER A 43 20.73 2.59 2.90
CA SER A 43 20.67 2.77 1.44
C SER A 43 19.62 3.79 1.02
N LEU A 44 18.45 3.78 1.68
CA LEU A 44 17.42 4.80 1.46
C LEU A 44 17.91 6.18 1.85
N GLY A 45 18.62 6.32 2.99
CA GLY A 45 19.19 7.61 3.38
C GLY A 45 20.21 8.15 2.37
N ASN A 46 21.03 7.28 1.78
CA ASN A 46 21.94 7.66 0.70
C ASN A 46 21.17 8.10 -0.55
N ALA A 47 20.16 7.32 -0.97
CA ALA A 47 19.30 7.61 -2.11
C ALA A 47 18.56 8.95 -1.95
N VAL A 48 18.01 9.23 -0.76
CA VAL A 48 17.36 10.50 -0.42
C VAL A 48 18.34 11.68 -0.50
N SER A 49 19.59 11.47 -0.10
CA SER A 49 20.62 12.54 -0.11
C SER A 49 21.07 12.91 -1.53
N ASN A 50 21.26 11.89 -2.38
CA ASN A 50 21.89 12.02 -3.69
C ASN A 50 20.92 11.96 -4.89
N GLY A 51 19.67 11.53 -4.70
CA GLY A 51 18.66 11.41 -5.75
C GLY A 51 18.90 10.26 -6.75
N ASN A 52 19.82 9.35 -6.48
CA ASN A 52 20.20 8.31 -7.44
C ASN A 52 19.20 7.15 -7.44
N ARG A 53 18.53 6.94 -8.57
CA ARG A 53 17.58 5.84 -8.78
C ARG A 53 18.15 4.45 -8.50
N ALA A 54 19.45 4.23 -8.75
CA ALA A 54 20.10 2.95 -8.43
C ALA A 54 20.16 2.70 -6.92
N ASP A 55 20.34 3.74 -6.11
CA ASP A 55 20.37 3.61 -4.65
C ASP A 55 18.96 3.37 -4.08
N PHE A 56 17.91 3.92 -4.69
CA PHE A 56 16.53 3.56 -4.36
C PHE A 56 16.25 2.08 -4.66
N ARG A 57 16.67 1.61 -5.84
CA ARG A 57 16.53 0.20 -6.24
C ARG A 57 17.24 -0.72 -5.24
N LYS A 58 18.47 -0.36 -4.83
CA LYS A 58 19.22 -1.07 -3.79
C LYS A 58 18.50 -1.08 -2.44
N ALA A 59 17.95 0.06 -2.03
CA ALA A 59 17.18 0.18 -0.78
C ALA A 59 15.96 -0.76 -0.78
N ILE A 60 15.18 -0.78 -1.87
CA ILE A 60 14.05 -1.70 -2.05
C ILE A 60 14.52 -3.16 -1.95
N GLY A 61 15.65 -3.52 -2.58
CA GLY A 61 16.19 -4.87 -2.47
C GLY A 61 16.63 -5.27 -1.07
N HIS A 62 17.16 -4.33 -0.27
CA HIS A 62 17.43 -4.57 1.14
C HIS A 62 16.14 -4.69 1.97
N TYR A 63 15.11 -3.92 1.64
CA TYR A 63 13.82 -3.99 2.31
C TYR A 63 13.18 -5.37 2.11
N ALA A 64 13.15 -5.86 0.86
CA ALA A 64 12.58 -7.15 0.51
C ALA A 64 13.33 -8.32 1.18
N ARG A 65 14.67 -8.37 1.06
CA ARG A 65 15.47 -9.49 1.60
C ARG A 65 15.57 -9.51 3.12
N LYS A 66 15.67 -8.34 3.75
CA LYS A 66 16.06 -8.21 5.15
C LYS A 66 14.94 -7.64 5.99
N ALA A 67 14.51 -6.41 5.72
CA ALA A 67 13.59 -5.68 6.58
C ALA A 67 12.24 -6.40 6.76
N SER A 68 11.69 -6.91 5.67
CA SER A 68 10.41 -7.61 5.65
C SER A 68 10.53 -9.13 5.90
N GLY A 69 11.74 -9.69 5.87
CA GLY A 69 11.97 -11.13 6.03
C GLY A 69 11.47 -11.96 4.83
N GLY A 70 11.50 -11.39 3.63
CA GLY A 70 11.17 -12.05 2.37
C GLY A 70 9.70 -11.98 1.97
N SER A 71 9.42 -12.38 0.73
CA SER A 71 8.09 -12.33 0.11
C SER A 71 6.95 -12.95 0.93
N SER A 72 7.16 -14.11 1.54
CA SER A 72 6.12 -14.79 2.35
C SER A 72 5.72 -13.97 3.58
N SER A 73 6.72 -13.48 4.33
CA SER A 73 6.52 -12.63 5.50
C SER A 73 5.89 -11.28 5.11
N ALA A 74 6.27 -10.72 3.96
CA ALA A 74 5.72 -9.47 3.47
C ALA A 74 4.23 -9.57 3.12
N ALA A 75 3.82 -10.64 2.44
CA ALA A 75 2.42 -10.88 2.12
C ALA A 75 1.57 -11.04 3.39
N ARG A 76 2.11 -11.72 4.42
CA ARG A 76 1.47 -11.79 5.74
C ARG A 76 1.44 -10.44 6.44
N ARG A 77 2.51 -9.64 6.38
CA ARG A 77 2.57 -8.27 6.94
C ARG A 77 1.52 -7.36 6.33
N LEU A 78 1.15 -7.56 5.07
CA LEU A 78 0.15 -6.78 4.36
C LEU A 78 -1.23 -7.46 4.33
N GLY A 79 -1.48 -8.45 5.22
CA GLY A 79 -2.75 -9.15 5.27
C GLY A 79 -3.95 -8.21 5.47
N SER A 80 -3.89 -7.31 6.46
CA SER A 80 -4.89 -6.25 6.70
C SER A 80 -5.13 -5.37 5.45
N VAL A 81 -4.06 -5.00 4.75
CA VAL A 81 -4.12 -4.23 3.49
C VAL A 81 -4.88 -5.00 2.41
N THR A 82 -4.58 -6.29 2.23
CA THR A 82 -5.28 -7.09 1.20
C THR A 82 -6.75 -7.31 1.53
N GLN A 83 -7.11 -7.48 2.81
CA GLN A 83 -8.50 -7.60 3.23
C GLN A 83 -9.28 -6.30 2.96
N ALA A 84 -8.70 -5.15 3.31
CA ALA A 84 -9.29 -3.86 3.04
C ALA A 84 -9.37 -3.56 1.52
N GLY A 85 -8.40 -4.03 0.72
CA GLY A 85 -8.43 -3.97 -0.74
C GLY A 85 -9.59 -4.78 -1.32
N GLY A 86 -9.85 -5.98 -0.80
CA GLY A 86 -11.06 -6.75 -1.13
C GLY A 86 -12.36 -6.01 -0.81
N GLY A 87 -12.41 -5.28 0.31
CA GLY A 87 -13.52 -4.41 0.69
C GLY A 87 -13.73 -3.24 -0.26
N LEU A 88 -12.65 -2.51 -0.58
CA LEU A 88 -12.63 -1.42 -1.56
C LEU A 88 -13.12 -1.88 -2.93
N PHE A 89 -12.51 -2.93 -3.45
CA PHE A 89 -12.91 -3.52 -4.72
C PHE A 89 -14.40 -3.88 -4.71
N GLY A 90 -14.88 -4.53 -3.66
CA GLY A 90 -16.28 -4.93 -3.57
C GLY A 90 -17.24 -3.73 -3.56
N ALA A 91 -16.90 -2.65 -2.86
CA ALA A 91 -17.70 -1.42 -2.87
C ALA A 91 -17.77 -0.81 -4.29
N LEU A 92 -16.63 -0.68 -4.98
CA LEU A 92 -16.55 -0.07 -6.31
C LEU A 92 -17.17 -0.94 -7.42
N ALA A 93 -17.00 -2.26 -7.32
CA ALA A 93 -17.54 -3.23 -8.27
C ALA A 93 -19.03 -3.50 -8.08
N GLY A 94 -19.62 -3.09 -6.95
CA GLY A 94 -21.02 -3.35 -6.60
C GLY A 94 -21.27 -4.75 -6.04
N VAL A 95 -20.24 -5.38 -5.45
CA VAL A 95 -20.35 -6.68 -4.79
C VAL A 95 -20.99 -6.49 -3.42
N PRO A 96 -22.13 -7.16 -3.12
CA PRO A 96 -22.79 -7.03 -1.83
C PRO A 96 -21.87 -7.36 -0.65
N PRO A 97 -21.91 -6.60 0.45
CA PRO A 97 -21.17 -6.92 1.66
C PRO A 97 -21.72 -8.19 2.32
N ALA A 98 -20.83 -8.99 2.91
CA ALA A 98 -21.26 -10.06 3.81
C ALA A 98 -21.81 -9.45 5.12
N PRO A 99 -22.63 -10.18 5.88
CA PRO A 99 -23.15 -9.69 7.16
C PRO A 99 -22.02 -9.26 8.11
N GLY A 100 -22.10 -8.01 8.59
CA GLY A 100 -21.10 -7.45 9.50
C GLY A 100 -19.84 -6.87 8.84
N GLU A 101 -19.71 -6.95 7.52
CA GLU A 101 -18.64 -6.24 6.80
C GLU A 101 -18.91 -4.74 6.72
N PRO A 102 -17.86 -3.90 6.75
CA PRO A 102 -17.98 -2.49 6.39
C PRO A 102 -18.56 -2.33 4.99
N SER A 103 -19.48 -1.38 4.83
CA SER A 103 -20.14 -1.11 3.55
C SER A 103 -20.48 0.35 3.42
N ILE A 104 -20.59 0.81 2.17
CA ILE A 104 -20.98 2.17 1.84
C ILE A 104 -21.91 2.15 0.62
N ASP A 105 -22.99 2.92 0.69
CA ASP A 105 -23.86 3.17 -0.46
C ASP A 105 -23.28 4.32 -1.29
N LEU A 106 -22.63 3.99 -2.41
CA LEU A 106 -22.06 4.98 -3.31
C LEU A 106 -23.15 5.91 -3.89
N GLY A 107 -24.38 5.42 -4.06
CA GLY A 107 -25.51 6.23 -4.53
C GLY A 107 -25.82 7.40 -3.61
N SER A 108 -25.68 7.20 -2.29
CA SER A 108 -25.88 8.25 -1.28
C SER A 108 -24.84 9.38 -1.34
N LEU A 109 -23.71 9.17 -2.01
CA LEU A 109 -22.63 10.15 -2.16
C LEU A 109 -22.76 10.98 -3.45
N ALA A 110 -23.70 10.63 -4.33
CA ALA A 110 -23.87 11.31 -5.63
C ALA A 110 -24.15 12.81 -5.44
N GLY A 111 -23.45 13.64 -6.22
CA GLY A 111 -23.59 15.10 -6.18
C GLY A 111 -22.74 15.80 -5.11
N LEU A 112 -22.05 15.07 -4.24
CA LEU A 112 -21.07 15.65 -3.31
C LEU A 112 -19.79 16.08 -4.05
N PRO A 113 -18.99 17.00 -3.49
CA PRO A 113 -17.62 17.22 -3.96
C PRO A 113 -16.84 15.90 -3.96
N CYS A 114 -16.11 15.62 -5.03
CA CYS A 114 -15.45 14.31 -5.22
C CYS A 114 -14.53 13.95 -4.05
N GLU A 115 -13.72 14.89 -3.58
CA GLU A 115 -12.86 14.68 -2.41
C GLU A 115 -13.63 14.29 -1.14
N MET A 116 -14.83 14.85 -0.92
CA MET A 116 -15.67 14.48 0.22
C MET A 116 -16.21 13.06 0.08
N ALA A 117 -16.63 12.66 -1.12
CA ALA A 117 -17.08 11.30 -1.38
C ALA A 117 -15.93 10.29 -1.20
N ILE A 118 -14.74 10.60 -1.72
CA ILE A 118 -13.53 9.79 -1.53
C ILE A 118 -13.20 9.61 -0.04
N SER A 119 -13.22 10.71 0.72
CA SER A 119 -12.96 10.65 2.16
C SER A 119 -13.99 9.79 2.89
N ALA A 120 -15.28 9.89 2.51
CA ALA A 120 -16.34 9.05 3.08
C ALA A 120 -16.14 7.56 2.74
N ILE A 121 -15.77 7.23 1.49
CA ILE A 121 -15.46 5.86 1.06
C ILE A 121 -14.29 5.30 1.86
N ALA A 122 -13.17 6.02 1.93
CA ALA A 122 -11.98 5.57 2.66
C ALA A 122 -12.28 5.36 4.15
N GLN A 123 -12.98 6.29 4.80
CA GLN A 123 -13.34 6.17 6.22
C GLN A 123 -14.28 4.99 6.48
N ALA A 124 -15.27 4.76 5.61
CA ALA A 124 -16.23 3.69 5.79
C ALA A 124 -15.62 2.28 5.60
N LEU A 125 -14.58 2.16 4.77
CA LEU A 125 -13.98 0.87 4.41
C LEU A 125 -12.68 0.56 5.15
N THR A 126 -12.14 1.52 5.90
CA THR A 126 -10.94 1.34 6.71
C THR A 126 -11.21 0.37 7.87
N SER A 127 -10.30 -0.59 8.08
CA SER A 127 -10.37 -1.51 9.21
C SER A 127 -10.15 -0.79 10.55
N GLN A 128 -10.44 -1.44 11.67
CA GLN A 128 -10.18 -0.90 13.02
C GLN A 128 -9.01 -1.65 13.67
N ASP A 129 -7.83 -1.58 13.05
CA ASP A 129 -6.61 -2.24 13.49
C ASP A 129 -5.37 -1.32 13.47
N GLY A 130 -4.18 -1.86 13.74
CA GLY A 130 -2.95 -1.07 13.79
C GLY A 130 -2.47 -0.50 12.45
N ASP A 131 -3.09 -0.89 11.33
CA ASP A 131 -2.82 -0.37 9.99
C ASP A 131 -3.93 0.56 9.46
N SER A 132 -4.95 0.89 10.27
CA SER A 132 -6.11 1.71 9.88
C SER A 132 -5.72 3.02 9.19
N GLU A 133 -4.79 3.79 9.79
CA GLU A 133 -4.36 5.08 9.23
C GLU A 133 -3.67 4.92 7.87
N LYS A 134 -2.83 3.87 7.72
CA LYS A 134 -2.16 3.55 6.46
C LYS A 134 -3.18 3.17 5.39
N ILE A 135 -4.12 2.30 5.73
CA ILE A 135 -5.16 1.81 4.80
C ILE A 135 -6.03 3.00 4.34
N CYS A 136 -6.48 3.83 5.27
CA CYS A 136 -7.26 5.03 4.95
C CYS A 136 -6.49 5.98 4.02
N ALA A 137 -5.22 6.25 4.33
CA ALA A 137 -4.38 7.11 3.49
C ALA A 137 -4.17 6.54 2.08
N ALA A 138 -3.90 5.24 1.96
CA ALA A 138 -3.74 4.57 0.67
C ALA A 138 -5.03 4.58 -0.16
N MET A 139 -6.20 4.36 0.46
CA MET A 139 -7.50 4.45 -0.21
C MET A 139 -7.77 5.86 -0.75
N ASN A 140 -7.54 6.89 0.08
CA ASN A 140 -7.72 8.27 -0.34
C ASN A 140 -6.80 8.60 -1.53
N HIS A 141 -5.51 8.27 -1.43
CA HIS A 141 -4.56 8.52 -2.51
C HIS A 141 -4.97 7.83 -3.81
N ALA A 142 -5.32 6.55 -3.75
CA ALA A 142 -5.68 5.77 -4.92
C ALA A 142 -6.94 6.28 -5.62
N LEU A 143 -7.97 6.65 -4.84
CA LEU A 143 -9.21 7.19 -5.40
C LEU A 143 -9.03 8.62 -5.94
N VAL A 144 -8.20 9.45 -5.29
CA VAL A 144 -7.87 10.79 -5.80
C VAL A 144 -7.14 10.69 -7.13
N GLU A 145 -6.16 9.79 -7.24
CA GLU A 145 -5.45 9.54 -8.50
C GLU A 145 -6.39 8.99 -9.58
N ALA A 146 -7.24 8.00 -9.26
CA ALA A 146 -8.09 7.34 -10.24
C ALA A 146 -9.30 8.20 -10.70
N LEU A 147 -9.70 9.19 -9.90
CA LEU A 147 -10.77 10.13 -10.20
C LEU A 147 -10.23 11.55 -10.46
N ASP A 148 -8.97 11.67 -10.89
CA ASP A 148 -8.39 12.96 -11.21
C ASP A 148 -9.24 13.73 -12.23
N GLY A 149 -9.41 15.03 -12.00
CA GLY A 149 -10.27 15.91 -12.79
C GLY A 149 -11.77 15.79 -12.50
N VAL A 150 -12.23 14.88 -11.63
CA VAL A 150 -13.63 14.81 -11.20
C VAL A 150 -13.90 15.80 -10.06
N ALA A 151 -14.73 16.81 -10.33
CA ALA A 151 -15.10 17.81 -9.31
C ALA A 151 -16.28 17.35 -8.44
N ILE A 152 -17.30 16.75 -9.06
CA ILE A 152 -18.54 16.31 -8.41
C ILE A 152 -18.64 14.80 -8.60
N PHE A 153 -18.84 14.09 -7.48
CA PHE A 153 -18.91 12.64 -7.49
C PHE A 153 -20.19 12.15 -8.17
N ASP A 154 -20.01 11.27 -9.14
CA ASP A 154 -21.07 10.47 -9.74
C ASP A 154 -20.63 9.00 -9.70
N PRO A 155 -21.39 8.10 -9.03
CA PRO A 155 -21.09 6.67 -9.00
C PRO A 155 -20.91 6.03 -10.39
N GLN A 156 -21.53 6.60 -11.42
CA GLN A 156 -21.40 6.11 -12.80
C GLN A 156 -19.99 6.33 -13.39
N GLN A 157 -19.19 7.22 -12.80
CA GLN A 157 -17.81 7.47 -13.22
C GLN A 157 -16.84 6.39 -12.72
N ILE A 158 -17.27 5.53 -11.78
CA ILE A 158 -16.50 4.35 -11.38
C ILE A 158 -16.62 3.30 -12.49
N THR A 159 -15.87 3.50 -13.56
CA THR A 159 -15.76 2.57 -14.68
C THR A 159 -14.84 1.38 -14.33
N ASP A 160 -14.84 0.33 -15.15
CA ASP A 160 -13.93 -0.80 -14.95
C ASP A 160 -12.45 -0.38 -14.96
N GLY A 161 -12.09 0.61 -15.79
CA GLY A 161 -10.75 1.21 -15.81
C GLY A 161 -10.41 1.91 -14.50
N VAL A 162 -11.33 2.74 -13.97
CA VAL A 162 -11.16 3.41 -12.67
C VAL A 162 -11.00 2.39 -11.54
N ILE A 163 -11.72 1.26 -11.57
CA ILE A 163 -11.53 0.19 -10.59
C ILE A 163 -10.13 -0.41 -10.71
N VAL A 164 -9.69 -0.76 -11.92
CA VAL A 164 -8.34 -1.30 -12.16
C VAL A 164 -7.27 -0.34 -11.63
N ASP A 165 -7.34 0.92 -12.04
CA ASP A 165 -6.38 1.96 -11.66
C ASP A 165 -6.37 2.19 -10.14
N THR A 166 -7.56 2.24 -9.52
CA THR A 166 -7.70 2.36 -8.07
C THR A 166 -7.03 1.18 -7.35
N MET A 167 -7.26 -0.06 -7.78
CA MET A 167 -6.71 -1.23 -7.09
C MET A 167 -5.18 -1.32 -7.22
N ILE A 168 -4.63 -0.96 -8.39
CA ILE A 168 -3.18 -0.91 -8.61
C ILE A 168 -2.56 0.20 -7.74
N CYS A 169 -3.12 1.41 -7.78
CA CYS A 169 -2.65 2.55 -6.98
C CYS A 169 -2.78 2.29 -5.48
N TYR A 170 -3.87 1.66 -5.03
CA TYR A 170 -4.09 1.32 -3.62
C TYR A 170 -3.01 0.37 -3.09
N LEU A 171 -2.71 -0.70 -3.84
CA LEU A 171 -1.71 -1.66 -3.41
C LEU A 171 -0.30 -1.05 -3.43
N ALA A 172 0.03 -0.28 -4.48
CA ALA A 172 1.30 0.42 -4.60
C ALA A 172 1.50 1.43 -3.46
N GLU A 173 0.51 2.28 -3.18
CA GLU A 173 0.61 3.28 -2.13
C GLU A 173 0.65 2.64 -0.74
N SER A 174 -0.08 1.54 -0.52
CA SER A 174 0.01 0.78 0.73
C SER A 174 1.42 0.24 1.01
N ILE A 175 2.10 -0.26 -0.03
CA ILE A 175 3.49 -0.72 0.07
C ILE A 175 4.44 0.46 0.30
N PHE A 176 4.25 1.55 -0.42
CA PHE A 176 5.02 2.78 -0.24
C PHE A 176 4.94 3.31 1.19
N LEU A 177 3.72 3.49 1.73
CA LEU A 177 3.50 3.95 3.09
C LEU A 177 4.13 2.99 4.12
N GLN A 178 4.06 1.69 3.88
CA GLN A 178 4.73 0.70 4.73
C GLN A 178 6.25 0.90 4.76
N MET A 179 6.89 1.10 3.61
CA MET A 179 8.34 1.38 3.53
C MET A 179 8.70 2.72 4.18
N VAL A 180 7.86 3.76 4.02
CA VAL A 180 8.05 5.06 4.67
C VAL A 180 8.02 4.92 6.19
N MET A 181 7.04 4.21 6.76
CA MET A 181 7.00 3.97 8.21
C MET A 181 8.23 3.22 8.73
N ASP A 182 8.76 2.28 7.94
CA ASP A 182 9.92 1.48 8.33
C ASP A 182 11.26 2.21 8.14
N SER A 183 11.26 3.33 7.40
CA SER A 183 12.46 4.10 7.03
C SER A 183 13.07 4.91 8.18
N ASN A 184 12.29 5.20 9.24
CA ASN A 184 12.72 6.01 10.38
C ASN A 184 13.38 7.33 9.91
N LYS A 185 14.61 7.63 10.33
CA LYS A 185 15.32 8.89 10.04
C LYS A 185 15.92 8.96 8.63
N ALA A 186 15.68 8.00 7.73
CA ALA A 186 16.28 8.00 6.39
C ALA A 186 15.92 9.27 5.60
N TRP A 187 14.67 9.72 5.70
CA TRP A 187 14.18 10.94 5.03
C TRP A 187 14.84 12.24 5.52
N ASN A 188 15.43 12.24 6.72
CA ASN A 188 16.13 13.42 7.25
C ASN A 188 17.43 13.74 6.48
N LYS A 189 17.82 12.89 5.52
CA LYS A 189 18.96 13.12 4.62
C LYS A 189 18.61 14.03 3.44
N ALA A 190 17.35 14.43 3.29
CA ALA A 190 16.95 15.44 2.31
C ALA A 190 17.21 16.84 2.90
N ASP A 191 18.25 17.52 2.41
CA ASP A 191 18.62 18.86 2.91
C ASP A 191 17.68 19.97 2.39
N THR A 192 16.77 19.65 1.47
CA THR A 192 15.79 20.61 0.91
C THR A 192 14.44 19.95 0.69
N PRO A 193 13.33 20.72 0.71
CA PRO A 193 12.00 20.19 0.37
C PRO A 193 11.94 19.57 -1.03
N SER A 194 12.62 20.17 -2.02
CA SER A 194 12.66 19.63 -3.39
C SER A 194 13.33 18.26 -3.46
N LYS A 195 14.39 18.02 -2.69
CA LYS A 195 15.02 16.69 -2.60
C LYS A 195 14.08 15.67 -1.95
N ALA A 196 13.36 16.07 -0.90
CA ALA A 196 12.40 15.20 -0.24
C ALA A 196 11.28 14.78 -1.21
N ILE A 197 10.69 15.73 -1.93
CA ILE A 197 9.66 15.47 -2.95
C ILE A 197 10.19 14.56 -4.05
N HIS A 198 11.36 14.85 -4.61
CA HIS A 198 11.95 14.02 -5.65
C HIS A 198 12.19 12.58 -5.17
N ALA A 199 12.74 12.41 -3.96
CA ALA A 199 12.98 11.10 -3.38
C ALA A 199 11.68 10.33 -3.12
N GLU A 200 10.61 11.03 -2.72
CA GLU A 200 9.28 10.46 -2.53
C GLU A 200 8.72 9.93 -3.86
N THR A 201 8.77 10.76 -4.91
CA THR A 201 8.35 10.42 -6.26
C THR A 201 9.12 9.21 -6.80
N GLU A 202 10.46 9.20 -6.71
CA GLU A 202 11.28 8.11 -7.22
C GLU A 202 10.96 6.77 -6.53
N LEU A 203 10.82 6.77 -5.19
CA LEU A 203 10.46 5.56 -4.46
C LEU A 203 9.06 5.07 -4.82
N ARG A 204 8.07 5.97 -4.87
CA ARG A 204 6.70 5.65 -5.23
C ARG A 204 6.59 5.10 -6.64
N GLU A 205 7.27 5.72 -7.62
CA GLU A 205 7.28 5.26 -9.01
C GLU A 205 7.92 3.88 -9.16
N LEU A 206 9.06 3.62 -8.50
CA LEU A 206 9.71 2.31 -8.52
C LEU A 206 8.78 1.20 -7.99
N ILE A 207 7.99 1.51 -6.96
CA ILE A 207 6.99 0.59 -6.41
C ILE A 207 5.83 0.41 -7.40
N LYS A 208 5.23 1.52 -7.87
CA LYS A 208 4.08 1.52 -8.79
C LYS A 208 4.38 0.71 -10.05
N VAL A 209 5.56 0.90 -10.67
CA VAL A 209 5.96 0.17 -11.88
C VAL A 209 5.99 -1.35 -11.67
N VAL A 210 6.51 -1.82 -10.54
CA VAL A 210 6.59 -3.27 -10.27
C VAL A 210 5.23 -3.85 -9.88
N VAL A 211 4.44 -3.11 -9.09
CA VAL A 211 3.07 -3.52 -8.73
C VAL A 211 2.20 -3.61 -9.98
N ASP A 212 2.21 -2.57 -10.82
CA ASP A 212 1.46 -2.53 -12.09
C ASP A 212 1.84 -3.70 -13.01
N LYS A 213 3.15 -3.91 -13.22
CA LYS A 213 3.69 -5.02 -14.03
C LYS A 213 3.12 -6.38 -13.62
N HIS A 214 2.95 -6.65 -12.34
CA HIS A 214 2.42 -7.93 -11.84
C HIS A 214 0.90 -7.93 -11.70
N MET A 215 0.26 -6.79 -11.44
CA MET A 215 -1.17 -6.69 -11.14
C MET A 215 -2.05 -6.50 -12.37
N ALA A 216 -1.70 -5.60 -13.29
CA ALA A 216 -2.52 -5.29 -14.46
C ALA A 216 -2.84 -6.54 -15.31
N PRO A 217 -1.90 -7.46 -15.60
CA PRO A 217 -2.21 -8.68 -16.35
C PRO A 217 -3.18 -9.63 -15.63
N LYS A 218 -3.36 -9.50 -14.31
CA LYS A 218 -4.30 -10.32 -13.52
C LYS A 218 -5.70 -9.72 -13.46
N LEU A 219 -5.88 -8.47 -13.90
CA LEU A 219 -7.15 -7.72 -13.86
C LEU A 219 -7.79 -7.54 -15.25
N VAL A 220 -7.24 -8.20 -16.28
CA VAL A 220 -7.79 -8.15 -17.64
C VAL A 220 -9.17 -8.81 -17.74
N GLY A 221 -10.02 -8.27 -18.60
CA GLY A 221 -11.39 -8.74 -18.81
C GLY A 221 -12.41 -7.92 -18.03
N ASN A 222 -13.56 -8.50 -17.72
CA ASN A 222 -14.60 -7.82 -16.95
C ASN A 222 -14.28 -7.94 -15.45
N ILE A 223 -13.65 -6.91 -14.89
CA ILE A 223 -13.21 -6.88 -13.48
C ILE A 223 -14.37 -7.04 -12.49
N ARG A 224 -15.61 -6.68 -12.86
CA ARG A 224 -16.79 -6.83 -11.99
C ARG A 224 -17.25 -8.28 -11.82
N THR A 225 -16.71 -9.21 -12.60
CA THR A 225 -16.97 -10.65 -12.41
C THR A 225 -16.16 -11.26 -11.27
N PHE A 226 -15.15 -10.55 -10.77
CA PHE A 226 -14.32 -11.00 -9.67
C PHE A 226 -15.09 -10.85 -8.35
N SER A 227 -14.89 -11.82 -7.46
CA SER A 227 -15.32 -11.73 -6.06
C SER A 227 -14.28 -10.97 -5.23
N LYS A 228 -14.72 -10.44 -4.08
CA LYS A 228 -13.81 -9.85 -3.07
C LYS A 228 -12.65 -10.78 -2.74
N ASN A 229 -12.94 -12.06 -2.48
CA ASN A 229 -11.93 -13.07 -2.15
C ASN A 229 -10.93 -13.34 -3.30
N GLN A 230 -11.36 -13.22 -4.56
CA GLN A 230 -10.43 -13.29 -5.69
C GLN A 230 -9.50 -12.09 -5.69
N MET A 231 -10.01 -10.88 -5.43
CA MET A 231 -9.17 -9.68 -5.33
C MET A 231 -8.13 -9.79 -4.21
N VAL A 232 -8.53 -10.20 -3.00
CA VAL A 232 -7.61 -10.44 -1.88
C VAL A 232 -6.47 -11.39 -2.28
N LYS A 233 -6.80 -12.49 -2.97
CA LYS A 233 -5.81 -13.46 -3.46
C LYS A 233 -4.87 -12.88 -4.52
N ILE A 234 -5.40 -12.04 -5.41
CA ILE A 234 -4.62 -11.37 -6.45
C ILE A 234 -3.63 -10.40 -5.81
N GLU A 235 -4.08 -9.51 -4.93
CA GLU A 235 -3.21 -8.56 -4.24
C GLU A 235 -2.10 -9.28 -3.45
N ARG A 236 -2.48 -10.34 -2.71
CA ARG A 236 -1.52 -11.16 -1.98
C ARG A 236 -0.46 -11.78 -2.91
N GLN A 237 -0.88 -12.29 -4.06
CA GLN A 237 0.03 -12.87 -5.04
C GLN A 237 0.95 -11.82 -5.67
N VAL A 238 0.43 -10.63 -5.96
CA VAL A 238 1.21 -9.49 -6.47
C VAL A 238 2.27 -9.05 -5.46
N ILE A 239 1.94 -9.01 -4.16
CA ILE A 239 2.92 -8.72 -3.11
C ILE A 239 4.07 -9.75 -3.13
N ILE A 240 3.76 -11.04 -3.26
CA ILE A 240 4.80 -12.08 -3.35
C ILE A 240 5.70 -11.84 -4.57
N GLU A 241 5.11 -11.64 -5.74
CA GLU A 241 5.82 -11.48 -7.01
C GLU A 241 6.68 -10.20 -7.03
N ALA A 242 6.15 -9.09 -6.51
CA ALA A 242 6.89 -7.84 -6.38
C ALA A 242 8.10 -8.00 -5.46
N TRP A 243 7.94 -8.68 -4.32
CA TRP A 243 9.07 -8.95 -3.42
C TRP A 243 10.11 -9.87 -4.04
N GLN A 244 9.69 -10.95 -4.72
CA GLN A 244 10.61 -11.85 -5.41
C GLN A 244 11.44 -11.11 -6.47
N GLU A 245 10.83 -10.16 -7.19
CA GLU A 245 11.55 -9.31 -8.13
C GLU A 245 12.55 -8.39 -7.41
N TRP A 246 12.13 -7.74 -6.33
CA TRP A 246 12.97 -6.84 -5.55
C TRP A 246 14.12 -7.54 -4.84
N GLU A 247 13.97 -8.81 -4.45
CA GLU A 247 15.03 -9.61 -3.86
C GLU A 247 16.24 -9.77 -4.82
N ALA A 248 16.02 -9.66 -6.14
CA ALA A 248 17.07 -9.66 -7.15
C ALA A 248 17.79 -8.31 -7.30
N TYR A 249 17.34 -7.24 -6.64
CA TYR A 249 17.94 -5.92 -6.76
C TYR A 249 19.24 -5.86 -5.94
N GLN A 250 20.33 -5.41 -6.57
CA GLN A 250 21.67 -5.34 -5.95
C GLN A 250 21.92 -4.00 -5.28
#